data_AF-A0A8B7D3S6-F1
#
_entry.id   AF-A0A8B7D3S6-F1
#
_cell.length_a   1.000
_cell.length_b   1.000
_cell.length_c   1.000
_cell.angle_alpha   90.00
_cell.angle_beta   90.00
_cell.angle_gamma   90.00
#
_symmetry.space_group_name_H-M   'P 1'
#
loop_
_entity.id
_entity.type
_entity.pdbx_description
1 polymer ?
#
loop_
_entity_poly.entity_id
_entity_poly.type
_entity_poly.pdbx_seq_one_letter_code
_entity_poly.pdbx_strand_id
1 'polypeptide(L)'
;MTMSPALLSLPQILVALPVLLSLACFTVSTQPRGTNSHSQAEMLQSMSMASLEKETLFHVMETMSSDRDWRSSYPDPCIPGSSWPGIECKPGSDNHLHVTRLDFGVAPNPTCKNTATFPSEVFDLPHLQSLFFFNCFKTTKTSLSMPPPARKPAAYASLQQLSLKSNPSLIGPVPPHISSLFSLQVLTLSQNHLHGKIPEGISGLTSLIHLDLSYNSLAGSIPAQLGSLSSLTGLDLSYNSLTGSIPPSIGQLSLLQKLDLSSNSLSGSVPESLENLSFLAFLALSNNKLSGQLPKGLPKLQNLQYFIMDDNPMFVPLPSQLGRLSKLQELRLANSGYSGSIPGSFAWLANLTTLSLENNRLTGEIPGVLSGLSRMYHLNLSRNMLAGVVPFSAGFIKRLGRNLDLSGNPGLCLNGSESSVSISVGVEVCAGNRSASSMQQPLRSSARAPSPLFSNFPLLPGCLALWSVTVF
;
A
#
# COMPACT_ATOMS: atom_id res chain seq x y z
N MET A 1 30.45 20.76 0.64
CA MET A 1 30.02 20.19 -0.66
C MET A 1 28.52 20.35 -0.73
N THR A 2 28.07 21.21 -1.65
CA THR A 2 26.73 21.79 -1.72
C THR A 2 25.69 20.80 -2.22
N MET A 3 24.72 20.46 -1.37
CA MET A 3 23.50 19.75 -1.77
C MET A 3 22.51 20.75 -2.37
N SER A 4 22.03 20.48 -3.59
CA SER A 4 20.92 21.22 -4.19
C SER A 4 19.58 20.70 -3.65
N PRO A 5 18.62 21.58 -3.31
CA PRO A 5 17.27 21.20 -2.90
C PRO A 5 16.28 21.34 -4.07
N ALA A 6 15.67 20.23 -4.49
CA ALA A 6 14.49 20.26 -5.37
C ALA A 6 13.76 18.90 -5.36
N LEU A 7 13.01 18.63 -4.29
CA LEU A 7 11.93 17.63 -4.28
C LEU A 7 10.73 18.28 -3.60
N LEU A 8 10.00 19.07 -4.38
CA LEU A 8 8.71 19.64 -3.98
C LEU A 8 7.58 18.77 -4.51
N SER A 9 6.69 18.42 -3.58
CA SER A 9 5.28 18.06 -3.75
C SER A 9 4.92 16.80 -4.57
N LEU A 10 4.83 15.67 -3.87
CA LEU A 10 3.78 14.67 -4.15
C LEU A 10 2.45 15.23 -3.64
N PRO A 11 1.36 15.24 -4.43
CA PRO A 11 0.04 15.46 -3.86
C PRO A 11 -0.32 14.22 -3.03
N GLN A 12 -0.60 14.43 -1.75
CA GLN A 12 -1.27 13.46 -0.88
C GLN A 12 -2.68 13.22 -1.43
N ILE A 13 -2.83 12.29 -2.36
CA ILE A 13 -4.14 11.83 -2.84
C ILE A 13 -4.08 10.31 -2.96
N LEU A 14 -4.97 9.65 -2.22
CA LEU A 14 -5.26 8.21 -2.13
C LEU A 14 -4.29 7.31 -1.33
N VAL A 15 -4.39 7.41 0.01
CA VAL A 15 -4.48 6.20 0.85
C VAL A 15 -5.87 6.18 1.49
N ALA A 16 -6.86 5.86 0.67
CA ALA A 16 -8.19 5.48 1.11
C ALA A 16 -8.66 4.34 0.21
N LEU A 17 -8.05 3.16 0.39
CA LEU A 17 -8.76 1.92 0.10
C LEU A 17 -9.74 1.72 1.25
N PRO A 18 -11.06 1.63 1.01
CA PRO A 18 -11.97 1.25 2.06
C PRO A 18 -11.62 -0.21 2.42
N VAL A 19 -11.04 -0.39 3.60
CA VAL A 19 -11.12 -1.67 4.28
C VAL A 19 -12.60 -1.85 4.61
N LEU A 20 -13.32 -2.52 3.72
CA LEU A 20 -14.63 -3.07 4.03
C LEU A 20 -14.42 -4.20 5.06
N LEU A 21 -14.23 -3.80 6.32
CA LEU A 21 -14.71 -4.60 7.43
C LEU A 21 -16.22 -4.63 7.25
N SER A 22 -16.76 -5.82 7.02
CA SER A 22 -18.18 -6.09 7.03
C SER A 22 -18.75 -5.75 8.41
N LEU A 23 -19.09 -4.48 8.63
CA LEU A 23 -20.12 -4.10 9.56
C LEU A 23 -21.43 -4.52 8.91
N ALA A 24 -21.97 -5.66 9.34
CA ALA A 24 -23.37 -5.96 9.11
C ALA A 24 -24.19 -4.83 9.75
N CYS A 25 -24.64 -3.89 8.92
CA CYS A 25 -25.67 -2.94 9.27
C CYS A 25 -26.95 -3.73 9.54
N PHE A 26 -27.23 -4.03 10.80
CA PHE A 26 -28.60 -4.34 11.22
C PHE A 26 -29.42 -3.07 11.03
N THR A 27 -30.31 -3.10 10.05
CA THR A 27 -31.41 -2.14 9.93
C THR A 27 -32.25 -2.24 11.21
N VAL A 28 -32.12 -1.27 12.12
CA VAL A 28 -33.05 -1.11 13.23
C VAL A 28 -34.37 -0.63 12.64
N SER A 29 -35.28 -1.58 12.44
CA SER A 29 -36.70 -1.30 12.21
C SER A 29 -37.25 -0.58 13.44
N THR A 30 -37.66 0.67 13.26
CA THR A 30 -38.36 1.46 14.27
C THR A 30 -39.80 0.98 14.42
N GLN A 31 -40.08 0.16 15.44
CA GLN A 31 -41.41 -0.03 16.03
C GLN A 31 -41.29 -0.32 17.55
N PRO A 32 -42.35 -0.06 18.35
CA PRO A 32 -42.23 0.71 19.58
C PRO A 32 -41.84 -0.08 20.82
N ARG A 33 -41.20 0.66 21.75
CA ARG A 33 -40.94 0.41 23.18
C ARG A 33 -41.67 -0.82 23.78
N GLY A 34 -40.88 -1.85 24.06
CA GLY A 34 -41.06 -2.76 25.19
C GLY A 34 -40.01 -2.44 26.26
N THR A 35 -40.47 -2.21 27.48
CA THR A 35 -39.70 -1.81 28.67
C THR A 35 -38.59 -2.81 29.03
N ASN A 36 -37.32 -2.53 28.70
CA ASN A 36 -36.15 -3.22 29.27
C ASN A 36 -34.83 -2.42 29.20
N SER A 37 -34.84 -1.14 28.80
CA SER A 37 -33.63 -0.31 28.72
C SER A 37 -33.19 0.28 30.07
N HIS A 38 -34.07 0.29 31.08
CA HIS A 38 -33.71 0.77 32.43
C HIS A 38 -32.86 -0.24 33.20
N SER A 39 -33.10 -1.55 33.06
CA SER A 39 -32.37 -2.58 33.81
C SER A 39 -30.93 -2.78 33.35
N GLN A 40 -30.61 -2.63 32.06
CA GLN A 40 -29.22 -2.72 31.55
C GLN A 40 -28.37 -1.51 31.94
N ALA A 41 -28.94 -0.29 31.94
CA ALA A 41 -28.25 0.92 32.37
C ALA A 41 -28.00 0.92 33.89
N GLU A 42 -28.97 0.44 34.68
CA GLU A 42 -28.82 0.24 36.13
C GLU A 42 -27.82 -0.89 36.46
N MET A 43 -27.77 -1.97 35.66
CA MET A 43 -26.82 -3.06 35.86
C MET A 43 -25.37 -2.62 35.59
N LEU A 44 -25.13 -1.80 34.55
CA LEU A 44 -23.82 -1.18 34.28
C LEU A 44 -23.39 -0.18 35.37
N GLN A 45 -24.33 0.48 36.04
CA GLN A 45 -24.06 1.38 37.17
C GLN A 45 -23.65 0.63 38.45
N SER A 46 -23.91 -0.68 38.53
CA SER A 46 -23.51 -1.53 39.67
C SER A 46 -22.14 -2.19 39.51
N MET A 47 -21.59 -2.20 38.29
CA MET A 47 -20.33 -2.86 37.98
C MET A 47 -19.15 -1.92 38.19
N SER A 48 -18.13 -2.40 38.89
CA SER A 48 -16.87 -1.68 39.10
C SER A 48 -15.73 -2.36 38.35
N MET A 49 -14.64 -1.62 38.17
CA MET A 49 -13.40 -2.17 37.64
C MET A 49 -12.70 -2.97 38.74
N ALA A 50 -12.12 -4.12 38.39
CA ALA A 50 -11.35 -4.92 39.35
C ALA A 50 -10.16 -4.12 39.90
N SER A 51 -9.98 -4.11 41.24
CA SER A 51 -9.00 -3.25 41.92
C SER A 51 -7.57 -3.43 41.42
N LEU A 52 -7.16 -4.67 41.14
CA LEU A 52 -5.80 -4.95 40.65
C LEU A 52 -5.57 -4.38 39.23
N GLU A 53 -6.55 -4.56 38.33
CA GLU A 53 -6.46 -4.03 36.97
C GLU A 53 -6.46 -2.50 36.98
N LYS A 54 -7.26 -1.90 37.86
CA LYS A 54 -7.32 -0.45 38.09
C LYS A 54 -5.95 0.10 38.52
N GLU A 55 -5.27 -0.58 39.44
CA GLU A 55 -3.91 -0.20 39.86
C GLU A 55 -2.88 -0.34 38.74
N THR A 56 -2.92 -1.44 37.97
CA THR A 56 -2.07 -1.61 36.79
C THR A 56 -2.31 -0.51 35.76
N LEU A 57 -3.57 -0.18 35.48
CA LEU A 57 -3.94 0.90 34.56
C LEU A 57 -3.34 2.23 35.02
N PHE A 58 -3.52 2.62 36.29
CA PHE A 58 -2.96 3.88 36.79
C PHE A 58 -1.44 3.92 36.71
N HIS A 59 -0.76 2.82 37.04
CA HIS A 59 0.70 2.74 36.88
C HIS A 59 1.14 2.95 35.43
N VAL A 60 0.43 2.35 34.46
CA VAL A 60 0.67 2.57 33.02
C VAL A 60 0.43 4.03 32.64
N MET A 61 -0.69 4.62 33.08
CA MET A 61 -1.04 6.01 32.78
C MET A 61 -0.02 7.00 33.34
N GLU A 62 0.43 6.83 34.58
CA GLU A 62 1.44 7.67 35.24
C GLU A 62 2.83 7.51 34.61
N THR A 63 3.16 6.29 34.14
CA THR A 63 4.39 6.01 33.40
C THR A 63 4.40 6.70 32.03
N MET A 64 3.25 6.77 31.37
CA MET A 64 3.15 7.29 30.00
C MET A 64 2.87 8.78 29.92
N SER A 65 2.01 9.30 30.80
CA SER A 65 1.44 10.64 30.68
C SER A 65 1.57 11.44 31.97
N SER A 66 1.67 12.76 31.81
CA SER A 66 1.63 13.73 32.91
C SER A 66 0.61 14.83 32.65
N ASP A 67 -0.39 14.58 31.80
CA ASP A 67 -1.44 15.54 31.46
C ASP A 67 -2.24 15.99 32.69
N ARG A 68 -2.32 15.12 33.70
CA ARG A 68 -3.11 15.30 34.92
C ARG A 68 -2.71 14.27 35.98
N ASP A 69 -3.21 14.46 37.18
CA ASP A 69 -3.27 13.40 38.18
C ASP A 69 -4.43 12.44 37.83
N TRP A 70 -4.09 11.28 37.26
CA TRP A 70 -5.06 10.31 36.74
C TRP A 70 -5.96 9.73 37.82
N ARG A 71 -5.42 9.45 39.00
CA ARG A 71 -6.17 8.83 40.11
C ARG A 71 -7.23 9.77 40.66
N SER A 72 -6.88 11.05 40.80
CA SER A 72 -7.79 12.08 41.31
C SER A 72 -8.80 12.54 40.26
N SER A 73 -8.38 12.65 38.99
CA SER A 73 -9.24 13.13 37.90
C SER A 73 -10.23 12.08 37.42
N TYR A 74 -9.85 10.81 37.49
CA TYR A 74 -10.60 9.69 36.94
C TYR A 74 -10.60 8.51 37.92
N PRO A 75 -11.20 8.69 39.11
CA PRO A 75 -11.15 7.69 40.16
C PRO A 75 -11.74 6.35 39.73
N ASP A 76 -12.69 6.31 38.79
CA ASP A 76 -13.28 5.07 38.25
C ASP A 76 -13.24 5.07 36.71
N PRO A 77 -12.11 4.67 36.10
CA PRO A 77 -11.84 4.84 34.66
C PRO A 77 -12.88 4.25 33.69
N CYS A 78 -13.61 3.22 34.12
CA CYS A 78 -14.55 2.48 33.29
C CYS A 78 -16.01 2.93 33.44
N ILE A 79 -16.34 3.85 34.35
CA ILE A 79 -17.72 4.34 34.50
C ILE A 79 -17.93 5.67 33.76
N PRO A 80 -19.13 5.92 33.21
CA PRO A 80 -19.46 7.20 32.60
C PRO A 80 -19.21 8.37 33.56
N GLY A 81 -18.59 9.44 33.06
CA GLY A 81 -18.24 10.63 33.86
C GLY A 81 -16.87 10.56 34.53
N SER A 82 -16.26 9.37 34.62
CA SER A 82 -14.89 9.17 35.11
C SER A 82 -13.97 8.49 34.07
N SER A 83 -14.40 8.41 32.81
CA SER A 83 -13.60 7.93 31.68
C SER A 83 -12.97 9.08 30.88
N TRP A 84 -12.02 8.75 29.99
CA TRP A 84 -11.38 9.72 29.10
C TRP A 84 -11.37 9.24 27.63
N PRO A 85 -11.11 10.13 26.65
CA PRO A 85 -10.92 9.70 25.26
C PRO A 85 -9.72 8.76 25.12
N GLY A 86 -9.90 7.64 24.44
CA GLY A 86 -8.83 6.66 24.22
C GLY A 86 -8.80 5.50 25.24
N ILE A 87 -9.71 5.45 26.22
CA ILE A 87 -9.97 4.25 27.03
C ILE A 87 -11.33 3.65 26.64
N GLU A 88 -11.38 2.33 26.45
CA GLU A 88 -12.65 1.59 26.34
C GLU A 88 -12.67 0.45 27.35
N CYS A 89 -13.79 0.32 28.07
CA CYS A 89 -14.03 -0.81 28.94
C CYS A 89 -15.24 -1.62 28.51
N LYS A 90 -15.21 -2.93 28.75
CA LYS A 90 -16.32 -3.86 28.48
C LYS A 90 -16.60 -4.74 29.70
N PRO A 91 -17.86 -5.16 29.90
CA PRO A 91 -18.20 -6.15 30.91
C PRO A 91 -17.47 -7.48 30.67
N GLY A 92 -16.84 -8.01 31.72
CA GLY A 92 -16.31 -9.36 31.79
C GLY A 92 -17.36 -10.39 32.21
N SER A 93 -16.99 -11.66 32.16
CA SER A 93 -17.81 -12.76 32.68
C SER A 93 -17.87 -12.83 34.21
N ASP A 94 -17.02 -12.07 34.89
CA ASP A 94 -16.86 -12.01 36.35
C ASP A 94 -17.64 -10.84 36.99
N ASN A 95 -18.55 -10.22 36.23
CA ASN A 95 -19.34 -9.07 36.65
C ASN A 95 -18.51 -7.81 36.98
N HIS A 96 -17.29 -7.70 36.45
CA HIS A 96 -16.49 -6.47 36.48
C HIS A 96 -16.37 -5.82 35.10
N LEU A 97 -16.04 -4.53 35.08
CA LEU A 97 -15.63 -3.83 33.86
C LEU A 97 -14.13 -3.97 33.67
N HIS A 98 -13.68 -4.30 32.46
CA HIS A 98 -12.27 -4.43 32.12
C HIS A 98 -11.89 -3.52 30.97
N VAL A 99 -10.66 -3.01 31.00
CA VAL A 99 -10.05 -2.24 29.92
C VAL A 99 -9.80 -3.15 28.74
N THR A 100 -10.33 -2.75 27.60
CA THR A 100 -10.19 -3.45 26.33
C THR A 100 -9.44 -2.63 25.29
N ARG A 101 -9.37 -1.32 25.45
CA ARG A 101 -8.62 -0.42 24.54
C ARG A 101 -7.88 0.67 25.31
N LEU A 102 -6.66 0.94 24.88
CA LEU A 102 -5.88 2.11 25.29
C LEU A 102 -5.23 2.79 24.09
N ASP A 103 -5.46 4.09 23.95
CA ASP A 103 -4.85 4.95 22.94
C ASP A 103 -4.05 6.09 23.60
N PHE A 104 -2.83 6.33 23.10
CA PHE A 104 -1.95 7.40 23.56
C PHE A 104 -1.37 8.23 22.41
N GLY A 105 -1.15 9.51 22.70
CA GLY A 105 -0.10 10.33 22.08
C GLY A 105 -0.54 11.61 21.37
N VAL A 106 -1.80 11.69 20.90
CA VAL A 106 -2.35 12.91 20.29
C VAL A 106 -3.73 13.20 20.86
N ALA A 107 -3.96 14.46 21.22
CA ALA A 107 -5.25 14.93 21.69
C ALA A 107 -6.38 14.56 20.69
N PRO A 108 -7.54 14.09 21.16
CA PRO A 108 -8.01 14.14 22.56
C PRO A 108 -7.51 13.00 23.46
N ASN A 109 -6.75 12.03 22.93
CA ASN A 109 -6.19 10.93 23.73
C ASN A 109 -5.06 11.43 24.63
N PRO A 110 -4.78 10.75 25.76
CA PRO A 110 -3.69 11.08 26.68
C PRO A 110 -2.37 11.33 25.95
N THR A 111 -1.77 12.50 26.14
CA THR A 111 -0.46 12.81 25.56
C THR A 111 0.64 12.12 26.36
N CYS A 112 1.76 11.88 25.69
CA CYS A 112 2.89 11.19 26.29
C CYS A 112 3.95 12.19 26.76
N LYS A 113 4.40 12.02 28.02
CA LYS A 113 5.45 12.85 28.62
C LYS A 113 6.80 12.60 27.95
N ASN A 114 7.69 13.58 27.98
CA ASN A 114 8.99 13.47 27.30
C ASN A 114 9.87 12.31 27.82
N THR A 115 9.65 11.89 29.07
CA THR A 115 10.36 10.77 29.71
C THR A 115 9.69 9.41 29.50
N ALA A 116 8.57 9.34 28.76
CA ALA A 116 7.85 8.09 28.54
C ALA A 116 8.72 7.04 27.87
N THR A 117 8.64 5.81 28.39
CA THR A 117 9.24 4.60 27.83
C THR A 117 8.15 3.54 27.68
N PHE A 118 8.36 2.54 26.82
CA PHE A 118 7.36 1.49 26.62
C PHE A 118 7.07 0.75 27.95
N PRO A 119 5.82 0.74 28.43
CA PRO A 119 5.45 0.17 29.72
C PRO A 119 5.08 -1.31 29.54
N SER A 120 5.98 -2.23 29.88
CA SER A 120 5.73 -3.67 29.67
C SER A 120 4.60 -4.22 30.55
N GLU A 121 4.26 -3.51 31.62
CA GLU A 121 3.14 -3.79 32.54
C GLU A 121 1.78 -3.67 31.86
N VAL A 122 1.68 -3.02 30.69
CA VAL A 122 0.43 -2.93 29.92
C VAL A 122 -0.10 -4.32 29.53
N PHE A 123 0.79 -5.31 29.38
CA PHE A 123 0.40 -6.68 29.10
C PHE A 123 -0.21 -7.40 30.32
N ASP A 124 -0.15 -6.81 31.51
CA ASP A 124 -0.80 -7.37 32.70
C ASP A 124 -2.30 -7.04 32.75
N LEU A 125 -2.79 -6.17 31.86
CA LEU A 125 -4.23 -5.89 31.68
C LEU A 125 -4.91 -7.08 30.97
N PRO A 126 -5.73 -7.89 31.66
CA PRO A 126 -6.07 -9.23 31.21
C PRO A 126 -6.97 -9.28 29.98
N HIS A 127 -7.78 -8.26 29.76
CA HIS A 127 -8.77 -8.20 28.66
C HIS A 127 -8.40 -7.19 27.57
N LEU A 128 -7.15 -6.69 27.57
CA LEU A 128 -6.71 -5.70 26.60
C LEU A 128 -6.73 -6.28 25.18
N GLN A 129 -7.58 -5.72 24.32
CA GLN A 129 -7.75 -6.13 22.92
C GLN A 129 -6.97 -5.22 21.96
N SER A 130 -6.73 -3.98 22.35
CA SER A 130 -6.26 -2.92 21.46
C SER A 130 -5.36 -1.94 22.19
N LEU A 131 -4.16 -1.72 21.67
CA LEU A 131 -3.16 -0.85 22.28
C LEU A 131 -2.46 0.00 21.22
N PHE A 132 -2.53 1.32 21.38
CA PHE A 132 -1.99 2.28 20.42
C PHE A 132 -1.11 3.33 21.10
N PHE A 133 0.12 3.47 20.62
CA PHE A 133 1.03 4.56 20.96
C PHE A 133 1.46 5.27 19.69
N PHE A 134 1.02 6.52 19.52
CA PHE A 134 1.39 7.35 18.38
C PHE A 134 2.18 8.58 18.83
N ASN A 135 3.43 8.74 18.36
CA ASN A 135 4.26 9.89 18.73
C ASN A 135 4.47 10.06 20.26
N CYS A 136 4.58 8.93 20.95
CA CYS A 136 4.77 8.86 22.39
C CYS A 136 6.23 8.86 22.82
N PHE A 137 7.04 8.00 22.21
CA PHE A 137 8.46 7.88 22.58
C PHE A 137 9.29 8.83 21.72
N LYS A 138 9.42 10.07 22.17
CA LYS A 138 10.08 11.16 21.42
C LYS A 138 11.54 11.40 21.84
N THR A 139 11.82 11.38 23.15
CA THR A 139 13.12 11.81 23.70
C THR A 139 13.88 10.67 24.38
N THR A 140 13.24 9.96 25.31
CA THR A 140 13.89 8.84 26.01
C THR A 140 13.90 7.60 25.13
N LYS A 141 15.10 7.07 24.86
CA LYS A 141 15.27 5.80 24.14
C LYS A 141 14.57 4.67 24.87
N THR A 142 13.80 3.89 24.14
CA THR A 142 13.09 2.73 24.66
C THR A 142 13.03 1.63 23.60
N SER A 143 12.74 0.42 24.03
CA SER A 143 12.56 -0.73 23.14
C SER A 143 11.24 -1.41 23.46
N LEU A 144 10.68 -2.12 22.47
CA LEU A 144 9.54 -2.99 22.71
C LEU A 144 9.98 -4.12 23.63
N SER A 145 9.55 -4.08 24.88
CA SER A 145 9.90 -5.06 25.90
C SER A 145 8.71 -5.97 26.17
N MET A 146 8.94 -7.28 26.03
CA MET A 146 7.95 -8.30 26.35
C MET A 146 8.22 -8.84 27.77
N PRO A 147 7.17 -9.11 28.58
CA PRO A 147 7.30 -9.80 29.85
C PRO A 147 8.13 -11.09 29.78
N PRO A 148 8.83 -11.49 30.86
CA PRO A 148 9.67 -12.68 30.88
C PRO A 148 8.87 -13.95 30.50
N PRO A 149 9.46 -14.96 29.83
CA PRO A 149 8.73 -16.15 29.36
C PRO A 149 8.02 -16.97 30.45
N ALA A 150 8.50 -16.90 31.69
CA ALA A 150 7.87 -17.55 32.84
C ALA A 150 6.49 -16.95 33.20
N ARG A 151 6.25 -15.70 32.78
CA ARG A 151 4.98 -15.01 32.92
C ARG A 151 4.22 -15.15 31.59
N LYS A 152 3.01 -15.72 31.63
CA LYS A 152 2.08 -15.72 30.50
C LYS A 152 0.92 -14.77 30.82
N PRO A 153 1.04 -13.47 30.51
CA PRO A 153 -0.01 -12.52 30.81
C PRO A 153 -1.28 -12.88 30.02
N ALA A 154 -2.44 -12.65 30.64
CA ALA A 154 -3.72 -12.91 29.98
C ALA A 154 -3.91 -12.05 28.71
N ALA A 155 -3.30 -10.86 28.65
CA ALA A 155 -3.30 -10.00 27.45
C ALA A 155 -2.77 -10.71 26.20
N TYR A 156 -1.86 -11.68 26.34
CA TYR A 156 -1.31 -12.39 25.17
C TYR A 156 -2.39 -13.17 24.41
N ALA A 157 -3.43 -13.61 25.11
CA ALA A 157 -4.56 -14.31 24.53
C ALA A 157 -5.66 -13.37 24.01
N SER A 158 -5.74 -12.14 24.49
CA SER A 158 -6.82 -11.19 24.16
C SER A 158 -6.41 -10.09 23.19
N LEU A 159 -5.11 -9.74 23.11
CA LEU A 159 -4.63 -8.63 22.30
C LEU A 159 -4.75 -8.95 20.80
N GLN A 160 -5.55 -8.14 20.11
CA GLN A 160 -5.82 -8.24 18.68
C GLN A 160 -5.12 -7.15 17.88
N GLN A 161 -4.88 -5.98 18.48
CA GLN A 161 -4.27 -4.84 17.79
C GLN A 161 -3.16 -4.23 18.64
N LEU A 162 -1.97 -4.14 18.08
CA LEU A 162 -0.83 -3.46 18.66
C LEU A 162 -0.25 -2.48 17.65
N SER A 163 -0.26 -1.19 17.98
CA SER A 163 0.30 -0.14 17.15
C SER A 163 1.29 0.71 17.94
N LEU A 164 2.54 0.76 17.47
CA LEU A 164 3.62 1.61 17.97
C LEU A 164 4.09 2.55 16.87
N LYS A 165 3.17 3.19 16.16
CA LYS A 165 3.50 4.00 14.98
C LYS A 165 4.16 5.34 15.35
N SER A 166 5.15 5.76 14.58
CA SER A 166 5.74 7.11 14.65
C SER A 166 6.36 7.43 16.02
N ASN A 167 7.12 6.51 16.60
CA ASN A 167 7.83 6.71 17.87
C ASN A 167 9.35 6.79 17.62
N PRO A 168 9.91 8.00 17.39
CA PRO A 168 11.29 8.14 16.93
C PRO A 168 12.35 7.73 17.96
N SER A 169 12.03 7.57 19.24
CA SER A 169 12.96 7.00 20.24
C SER A 169 12.74 5.52 20.51
N LEU A 170 11.83 4.85 19.78
CA LEU A 170 11.68 3.40 19.82
C LEU A 170 12.76 2.73 18.95
N ILE A 171 13.68 2.04 19.63
CA ILE A 171 14.87 1.41 19.05
C ILE A 171 14.93 -0.08 19.41
N GLY A 172 15.94 -0.78 18.90
CA GLY A 172 16.19 -2.19 19.17
C GLY A 172 15.58 -3.10 18.11
N PRO A 173 15.77 -4.42 18.25
CA PRO A 173 15.15 -5.39 17.36
C PRO A 173 13.68 -5.60 17.68
N VAL A 174 12.93 -6.09 16.70
CA VAL A 174 11.61 -6.68 16.96
C VAL A 174 11.83 -7.94 17.82
N PRO A 175 11.26 -8.03 19.04
CA PRO A 175 11.51 -9.16 19.92
C PRO A 175 10.96 -10.46 19.32
N PRO A 176 11.73 -11.58 19.31
CA PRO A 176 11.22 -12.85 18.81
C PRO A 176 9.97 -13.35 19.55
N HIS A 177 9.86 -13.04 20.84
CA HIS A 177 8.73 -13.41 21.70
C HIS A 177 7.43 -12.66 21.37
N ILE A 178 7.44 -11.70 20.43
CA ILE A 178 6.22 -11.03 19.95
C ILE A 178 5.19 -12.04 19.43
N SER A 179 5.66 -13.20 18.95
CA SER A 179 4.86 -14.34 18.52
C SER A 179 3.94 -14.92 19.61
N SER A 180 4.21 -14.61 20.88
CA SER A 180 3.36 -15.00 22.01
C SER A 180 2.00 -14.30 21.99
N LEU A 181 1.86 -13.20 21.24
CA LEU A 181 0.61 -12.50 21.00
C LEU A 181 -0.20 -13.21 19.90
N PHE A 182 -0.49 -14.49 20.07
CA PHE A 182 -1.04 -15.35 19.01
C PHE A 182 -2.43 -14.94 18.49
N SER A 183 -3.16 -14.14 19.27
CA SER A 183 -4.47 -13.56 18.89
C SER A 183 -4.35 -12.27 18.06
N LEU A 184 -3.13 -11.79 17.82
CA LEU A 184 -2.90 -10.52 17.15
C LEU A 184 -3.33 -10.58 15.68
N GLN A 185 -4.18 -9.63 15.29
CA GLN A 185 -4.71 -9.44 13.94
C GLN A 185 -4.03 -8.25 13.23
N VAL A 186 -3.65 -7.22 13.98
CA VAL A 186 -2.99 -6.03 13.46
C VAL A 186 -1.72 -5.76 14.25
N LEU A 187 -0.58 -5.75 13.56
CA LEU A 187 0.71 -5.34 14.10
C LEU A 187 1.26 -4.19 13.27
N THR A 188 1.36 -3.01 13.88
CA THR A 188 1.97 -1.83 13.27
C THR A 188 3.14 -1.35 14.10
N LEU A 189 4.35 -1.47 13.56
CA LEU A 189 5.59 -0.98 14.16
C LEU A 189 6.27 0.05 13.24
N SER A 190 5.51 0.76 12.41
CA SER A 190 6.06 1.65 11.39
C SER A 190 6.54 3.01 11.91
N GLN A 191 7.45 3.62 11.16
CA GLN A 191 8.02 4.95 11.45
C GLN A 191 8.74 5.00 12.82
N ASN A 192 9.63 4.03 13.04
CA ASN A 192 10.47 3.94 14.24
C ASN A 192 11.95 3.79 13.84
N HIS A 193 12.82 3.49 14.81
CA HIS A 193 14.24 3.18 14.57
C HIS A 193 14.56 1.73 14.94
N LEU A 194 13.63 0.81 14.66
CA LEU A 194 13.85 -0.62 14.86
C LEU A 194 14.93 -1.12 13.89
N HIS A 195 15.80 -2.00 14.35
CA HIS A 195 16.94 -2.51 13.57
C HIS A 195 17.14 -4.01 13.78
N GLY A 196 18.11 -4.60 13.06
CA GLY A 196 18.29 -6.05 13.08
C GLY A 196 17.30 -6.76 12.16
N LYS A 197 17.19 -8.09 12.29
CA LYS A 197 16.39 -8.92 11.39
C LYS A 197 14.92 -8.90 11.77
N ILE A 198 14.05 -9.09 10.78
CA ILE A 198 12.68 -9.55 11.02
C ILE A 198 12.76 -10.94 11.65
N PRO A 199 12.28 -11.16 12.89
CA PRO A 199 12.40 -12.45 13.54
C PRO A 199 11.48 -13.48 12.88
N GLU A 200 11.99 -14.69 12.66
CA GLU A 200 11.21 -15.80 12.07
C GLU A 200 9.96 -16.13 12.89
N GLY A 201 10.00 -15.88 14.21
CA GLY A 201 8.89 -16.07 15.13
C GLY A 201 7.61 -15.29 14.77
N ILE A 202 7.69 -14.21 13.98
CA ILE A 202 6.50 -13.48 13.50
C ILE A 202 5.52 -14.42 12.77
N SER A 203 6.01 -15.49 12.15
CA SER A 203 5.18 -16.53 11.52
C SER A 203 4.21 -17.24 12.47
N GLY A 204 4.46 -17.17 13.79
CA GLY A 204 3.56 -17.70 14.84
C GLY A 204 2.31 -16.85 15.07
N LEU A 205 2.24 -15.63 14.53
CA LEU A 205 1.06 -14.76 14.60
C LEU A 205 0.02 -15.19 13.55
N THR A 206 -0.50 -16.41 13.65
CA THR A 206 -1.34 -17.02 12.59
C THR A 206 -2.67 -16.31 12.34
N SER A 207 -3.13 -15.51 13.31
CA SER A 207 -4.33 -14.66 13.21
C SER A 207 -4.08 -13.33 12.50
N LEU A 208 -2.84 -13.04 12.10
CA LEU A 208 -2.46 -11.72 11.59
C LEU A 208 -3.08 -11.44 10.22
N ILE A 209 -3.79 -10.31 10.16
CA ILE A 209 -4.46 -9.78 8.97
C ILE A 209 -3.60 -8.65 8.36
N HIS A 210 -2.98 -7.83 9.20
CA HIS A 210 -2.16 -6.71 8.76
C HIS A 210 -0.82 -6.64 9.48
N LEU A 211 0.27 -6.58 8.72
CA LEU A 211 1.63 -6.40 9.21
C LEU A 211 2.27 -5.19 8.54
N ASP A 212 2.56 -4.16 9.34
CA ASP A 212 3.27 -2.96 8.90
C ASP A 212 4.54 -2.75 9.73
N LEU A 213 5.69 -2.99 9.11
CA LEU A 213 7.03 -2.76 9.67
C LEU A 213 7.78 -1.65 8.91
N SER A 214 7.06 -0.85 8.12
CA SER A 214 7.65 0.13 7.22
C SER A 214 8.38 1.28 7.94
N TYR A 215 9.25 1.99 7.23
CA TYR A 215 10.00 3.15 7.77
C TYR A 215 10.75 2.81 9.06
N ASN A 216 11.65 1.84 8.97
CA ASN A 216 12.55 1.41 10.04
C ASN A 216 13.98 1.22 9.48
N SER A 217 14.87 0.65 10.28
CA SER A 217 16.22 0.24 9.90
C SER A 217 16.39 -1.29 9.93
N LEU A 218 15.32 -2.04 9.66
CA LEU A 218 15.37 -3.51 9.63
C LEU A 218 16.27 -3.99 8.49
N ALA A 219 17.05 -5.03 8.73
CA ALA A 219 18.08 -5.52 7.82
C ALA A 219 18.05 -7.05 7.69
N GLY A 220 18.81 -7.58 6.74
CA GLY A 220 18.81 -9.01 6.41
C GLY A 220 17.65 -9.39 5.48
N SER A 221 17.45 -10.68 5.28
CA SER A 221 16.44 -11.20 4.35
C SER A 221 15.04 -11.18 4.94
N ILE A 222 14.04 -11.06 4.05
CA ILE A 222 12.64 -11.35 4.37
C ILE A 222 12.55 -12.85 4.75
N PRO A 223 12.09 -13.22 5.96
CA PRO A 223 11.96 -14.62 6.35
C PRO A 223 10.95 -15.35 5.47
N ALA A 224 11.31 -16.54 4.96
CA ALA A 224 10.41 -17.34 4.14
C ALA A 224 9.15 -17.79 4.93
N GLN A 225 9.28 -17.92 6.25
CA GLN A 225 8.21 -18.29 7.17
C GLN A 225 7.07 -17.27 7.19
N LEU A 226 7.27 -16.02 6.72
CA LEU A 226 6.16 -15.07 6.57
C LEU A 226 5.05 -15.61 5.64
N GLY A 227 5.39 -16.50 4.70
CA GLY A 227 4.42 -17.14 3.82
C GLY A 227 3.38 -18.02 4.54
N SER A 228 3.59 -18.39 5.82
CA SER A 228 2.62 -19.16 6.60
C SER A 228 1.45 -18.34 7.17
N LEU A 229 1.51 -17.01 7.07
CA LEU A 229 0.48 -16.09 7.59
C LEU A 229 -0.75 -16.07 6.67
N SER A 230 -1.46 -17.19 6.58
CA SER A 230 -2.56 -17.40 5.62
C SER A 230 -3.72 -16.40 5.70
N SER A 231 -3.90 -15.73 6.84
CA SER A 231 -4.92 -14.69 7.07
C SER A 231 -4.50 -13.30 6.58
N LEU A 232 -3.26 -13.11 6.15
CA LEU A 232 -2.68 -11.80 5.89
C LEU A 232 -3.26 -11.18 4.62
N THR A 233 -3.81 -9.97 4.75
CA THR A 233 -4.37 -9.17 3.65
C THR A 233 -3.49 -7.97 3.31
N GLY A 234 -2.65 -7.49 4.26
CA GLY A 234 -1.70 -6.42 4.01
C GLY A 234 -0.33 -6.68 4.61
N LEU A 235 0.70 -6.57 3.79
CA LEU A 235 2.11 -6.64 4.17
C LEU A 235 2.85 -5.39 3.69
N ASP A 236 3.39 -4.62 4.62
CA ASP A 236 4.21 -3.44 4.34
C ASP A 236 5.57 -3.55 5.06
N LEU A 237 6.62 -3.74 4.27
CA LEU A 237 8.01 -3.80 4.72
C LEU A 237 8.85 -2.68 4.08
N SER A 238 8.18 -1.68 3.52
CA SER A 238 8.82 -0.61 2.76
C SER A 238 9.75 0.27 3.60
N TYR A 239 10.67 0.98 2.98
CA TYR A 239 11.58 1.92 3.66
C TYR A 239 12.36 1.26 4.82
N ASN A 240 13.11 0.22 4.48
CA ASN A 240 14.00 -0.50 5.38
C ASN A 240 15.34 -0.77 4.69
N SER A 241 16.22 -1.55 5.34
CA SER A 241 17.51 -2.01 4.79
C SER A 241 17.50 -3.50 4.46
N LEU A 242 16.35 -4.07 4.05
CA LEU A 242 16.22 -5.49 3.76
C LEU A 242 17.02 -5.89 2.51
N THR A 243 17.61 -7.07 2.53
CA THR A 243 18.50 -7.60 1.48
C THR A 243 18.07 -9.00 1.04
N GLY A 244 18.77 -9.57 0.05
CA GLY A 244 18.44 -10.89 -0.50
C GLY A 244 17.22 -10.86 -1.42
N SER A 245 16.73 -12.03 -1.80
CA SER A 245 15.58 -12.15 -2.71
C SER A 245 14.24 -12.07 -2.00
N ILE A 246 13.19 -11.75 -2.76
CA ILE A 246 11.81 -11.91 -2.32
C ILE A 246 11.56 -13.43 -2.18
N PRO A 247 11.19 -13.95 -1.00
CA PRO A 247 10.95 -15.37 -0.83
C PRO A 247 9.75 -15.85 -1.67
N PRO A 248 9.86 -16.97 -2.40
CA PRO A 248 8.72 -17.51 -3.16
C PRO A 248 7.51 -17.86 -2.27
N SER A 249 7.71 -18.11 -0.98
CA SER A 249 6.64 -18.36 -0.01
C SER A 249 5.70 -17.18 0.18
N ILE A 250 6.07 -15.95 -0.19
CA ILE A 250 5.14 -14.80 -0.22
C ILE A 250 3.95 -15.09 -1.14
N GLY A 251 4.14 -15.87 -2.21
CA GLY A 251 3.06 -16.33 -3.09
C GLY A 251 2.06 -17.30 -2.44
N GLN A 252 2.28 -17.73 -1.19
CA GLN A 252 1.34 -18.56 -0.42
C GLN A 252 0.29 -17.73 0.34
N LEU A 253 0.48 -16.41 0.41
CA LEU A 253 -0.43 -15.48 1.10
C LEU A 253 -1.68 -15.22 0.23
N SER A 254 -2.52 -16.24 0.06
CA SER A 254 -3.61 -16.24 -0.91
C SER A 254 -4.65 -15.12 -0.71
N LEU A 255 -4.77 -14.56 0.49
CA LEU A 255 -5.68 -13.45 0.81
C LEU A 255 -5.04 -12.07 0.68
N LEU A 256 -3.77 -11.97 0.26
CA LEU A 256 -3.02 -10.73 0.23
C LEU A 256 -3.60 -9.74 -0.81
N GLN A 257 -3.90 -8.54 -0.35
CA GLN A 257 -4.45 -7.43 -1.14
C GLN A 257 -3.41 -6.31 -1.34
N LYS A 258 -2.55 -6.08 -0.36
CA LYS A 258 -1.45 -5.10 -0.41
C LYS A 258 -0.11 -5.77 -0.12
N LEU A 259 0.84 -5.61 -1.03
CA LEU A 259 2.24 -5.92 -0.84
C LEU A 259 3.10 -4.70 -1.17
N ASP A 260 3.76 -4.15 -0.16
CA ASP A 260 4.73 -3.06 -0.33
C ASP A 260 6.10 -3.47 0.21
N LEU A 261 7.06 -3.62 -0.69
CA LEU A 261 8.46 -3.94 -0.41
C LEU A 261 9.40 -2.83 -0.93
N SER A 262 8.85 -1.66 -1.26
CA SER A 262 9.59 -0.57 -1.88
C SER A 262 10.68 0.01 -0.96
N SER A 263 11.68 0.66 -1.54
CA SER A 263 12.78 1.31 -0.80
C SER A 263 13.50 0.38 0.16
N ASN A 264 14.10 -0.67 -0.40
CA ASN A 264 14.95 -1.64 0.28
C ASN A 264 16.20 -1.93 -0.59
N SER A 265 16.96 -2.97 -0.25
CA SER A 265 18.07 -3.50 -1.04
C SER A 265 17.81 -4.93 -1.53
N LEU A 266 16.55 -5.27 -1.81
CA LEU A 266 16.15 -6.59 -2.32
C LEU A 266 16.72 -6.82 -3.71
N SER A 267 17.15 -8.04 -4.01
CA SER A 267 17.81 -8.41 -5.26
C SER A 267 17.24 -9.69 -5.88
N GLY A 268 17.70 -10.05 -7.06
CA GLY A 268 17.17 -11.20 -7.81
C GLY A 268 15.87 -10.87 -8.53
N SER A 269 15.18 -11.90 -9.01
CA SER A 269 13.94 -11.74 -9.78
C SER A 269 12.70 -11.70 -8.91
N VAL A 270 11.64 -11.10 -9.46
CA VAL A 270 10.29 -11.21 -8.91
C VAL A 270 9.85 -12.69 -8.99
N PRO A 271 9.51 -13.37 -7.88
CA PRO A 271 9.20 -14.79 -7.88
C PRO A 271 7.96 -15.13 -8.73
N GLU A 272 8.00 -16.25 -9.44
CA GLU A 272 6.84 -16.72 -10.23
C GLU A 272 5.60 -16.94 -9.36
N SER A 273 5.79 -17.39 -8.12
CA SER A 273 4.71 -17.65 -7.16
C SER A 273 3.84 -16.44 -6.83
N LEU A 274 4.29 -15.20 -7.08
CA LEU A 274 3.43 -14.02 -6.91
C LEU A 274 2.20 -14.06 -7.83
N GLU A 275 2.21 -14.85 -8.90
CA GLU A 275 1.05 -15.06 -9.76
C GLU A 275 -0.16 -15.70 -9.04
N ASN A 276 0.07 -16.31 -7.86
CA ASN A 276 -0.97 -16.94 -7.05
C ASN A 276 -1.76 -15.96 -6.18
N LEU A 277 -1.32 -14.70 -6.07
CA LEU A 277 -1.93 -13.68 -5.21
C LEU A 277 -3.19 -13.07 -5.86
N SER A 278 -4.20 -13.89 -6.11
CA SER A 278 -5.38 -13.51 -6.90
C SER A 278 -6.17 -12.30 -6.36
N PHE A 279 -6.05 -11.97 -5.07
CA PHE A 279 -6.68 -10.80 -4.44
C PHE A 279 -5.80 -9.53 -4.45
N LEU A 280 -4.56 -9.62 -4.95
CA LEU A 280 -3.61 -8.51 -4.89
C LEU A 280 -4.11 -7.32 -5.71
N ALA A 281 -4.28 -6.19 -5.03
CA ALA A 281 -4.71 -4.93 -5.61
C ALA A 281 -3.57 -3.90 -5.68
N PHE A 282 -2.60 -3.99 -4.77
CA PHE A 282 -1.46 -3.07 -4.69
C PHE A 282 -0.14 -3.84 -4.60
N LEU A 283 0.75 -3.62 -5.56
CA LEU A 283 2.09 -4.17 -5.59
C LEU A 283 3.12 -3.04 -5.80
N ALA A 284 3.88 -2.74 -4.76
CA ALA A 284 4.99 -1.77 -4.83
C ALA A 284 6.32 -2.47 -4.51
N LEU A 285 7.25 -2.36 -5.46
CA LEU A 285 8.59 -2.97 -5.43
C LEU A 285 9.68 -1.95 -5.77
N SER A 286 9.33 -0.67 -5.90
CA SER A 286 10.22 0.38 -6.39
C SER A 286 11.45 0.58 -5.50
N ASN A 287 12.52 1.14 -6.08
CA ASN A 287 13.76 1.48 -5.36
C ASN A 287 14.37 0.26 -4.63
N ASN A 288 14.72 -0.74 -5.44
CA ASN A 288 15.38 -1.98 -5.02
C ASN A 288 16.47 -2.35 -6.05
N LYS A 289 17.03 -3.55 -5.95
CA LYS A 289 18.01 -4.12 -6.88
C LYS A 289 17.43 -5.31 -7.66
N LEU A 290 16.11 -5.31 -7.88
CA LEU A 290 15.43 -6.40 -8.59
C LEU A 290 15.80 -6.38 -10.08
N SER A 291 15.91 -7.57 -10.68
CA SER A 291 16.31 -7.74 -12.07
C SER A 291 15.67 -8.98 -12.70
N GLY A 292 15.89 -9.18 -14.01
CA GLY A 292 15.32 -10.31 -14.73
C GLY A 292 13.89 -10.07 -15.21
N GLN A 293 13.28 -11.11 -15.81
CA GLN A 293 11.94 -10.99 -16.38
C GLN A 293 10.85 -11.02 -15.31
N LEU A 294 9.76 -10.30 -15.55
CA LEU A 294 8.54 -10.43 -14.76
C LEU A 294 7.92 -11.83 -14.94
N PRO A 295 7.23 -12.39 -13.92
CA PRO A 295 6.54 -13.66 -14.01
C PRO A 295 5.59 -13.75 -15.21
N LYS A 296 5.63 -14.86 -15.94
CA LYS A 296 4.76 -15.08 -17.11
C LYS A 296 3.27 -15.07 -16.74
N GLY A 297 2.92 -15.52 -15.52
CA GLY A 297 1.55 -15.50 -15.02
C GLY A 297 1.17 -14.23 -14.26
N LEU A 298 1.99 -13.17 -14.25
CA LEU A 298 1.60 -11.87 -13.68
C LEU A 298 0.23 -11.36 -14.19
N PRO A 299 -0.16 -11.56 -15.47
CA PRO A 299 -1.51 -11.24 -15.93
C PRO A 299 -2.66 -11.99 -15.24
N LYS A 300 -2.40 -13.01 -14.42
CA LYS A 300 -3.44 -13.69 -13.61
C LYS A 300 -3.96 -12.78 -12.49
N LEU A 301 -3.22 -11.73 -12.12
CA LEU A 301 -3.57 -10.79 -11.07
C LEU A 301 -4.66 -9.80 -11.53
N GLN A 302 -5.86 -10.32 -11.78
CA GLN A 302 -7.00 -9.56 -12.33
C GLN A 302 -7.60 -8.54 -11.34
N ASN A 303 -7.14 -8.52 -10.09
CA ASN A 303 -7.49 -7.50 -9.10
C ASN A 303 -6.47 -6.35 -8.99
N LEU A 304 -5.33 -6.46 -9.68
CA LEU A 304 -4.24 -5.52 -9.54
C LEU A 304 -4.63 -4.14 -10.11
N GLN A 305 -4.52 -3.12 -9.25
CA GLN A 305 -4.85 -1.72 -9.54
C GLN A 305 -3.60 -0.85 -9.58
N TYR A 306 -2.62 -1.14 -8.72
CA TYR A 306 -1.38 -0.37 -8.62
C TYR A 306 -0.20 -1.31 -8.80
N PHE A 307 0.62 -1.06 -9.82
CA PHE A 307 1.88 -1.75 -10.02
C PHE A 307 3.02 -0.75 -10.16
N ILE A 308 3.82 -0.64 -9.10
CA ILE A 308 4.86 0.38 -8.93
C ILE A 308 6.21 -0.32 -8.78
N MET A 309 7.08 -0.18 -9.78
CA MET A 309 8.37 -0.85 -9.87
C MET A 309 9.45 0.07 -10.47
N ASP A 310 9.33 1.38 -10.20
CA ASP A 310 10.37 2.34 -10.55
C ASP A 310 11.70 1.97 -9.90
N ASP A 311 12.81 2.45 -10.45
CA ASP A 311 14.14 2.38 -9.81
C ASP A 311 14.57 0.93 -9.49
N ASN A 312 14.46 0.04 -10.48
CA ASN A 312 15.00 -1.32 -10.40
C ASN A 312 15.81 -1.66 -11.67
N PRO A 313 17.00 -2.28 -11.56
CA PRO A 313 17.84 -2.61 -12.72
C PRO A 313 17.28 -3.78 -13.56
N MET A 314 16.13 -3.59 -14.20
CA MET A 314 15.39 -4.64 -14.90
C MET A 314 16.05 -5.03 -16.23
N PHE A 315 16.45 -4.05 -17.05
CA PHE A 315 17.18 -4.25 -18.32
C PHE A 315 16.56 -5.31 -19.28
N VAL A 316 15.24 -5.46 -19.25
CA VAL A 316 14.48 -6.37 -20.12
C VAL A 316 13.56 -5.59 -21.07
N PRO A 317 13.05 -6.21 -22.15
CA PRO A 317 12.02 -5.58 -22.96
C PRO A 317 10.76 -5.27 -22.14
N LEU A 318 10.07 -4.17 -22.45
CA LEU A 318 8.80 -3.79 -21.82
C LEU A 318 7.73 -4.87 -22.09
N PRO A 319 7.21 -5.57 -21.06
CA PRO A 319 6.35 -6.75 -21.30
C PRO A 319 4.96 -6.38 -21.80
N SER A 320 4.60 -6.86 -22.99
CA SER A 320 3.28 -6.62 -23.60
C SER A 320 2.11 -7.26 -22.82
N GLN A 321 2.41 -8.30 -22.03
CA GLN A 321 1.43 -9.03 -21.22
C GLN A 321 0.83 -8.17 -20.11
N LEU A 322 1.51 -7.09 -19.68
CA LEU A 322 0.96 -6.15 -18.69
C LEU A 322 -0.34 -5.50 -19.16
N GLY A 323 -0.56 -5.37 -20.47
CA GLY A 323 -1.81 -4.88 -21.06
C GLY A 323 -3.05 -5.73 -20.74
N ARG A 324 -2.90 -6.92 -20.16
CA ARG A 324 -4.00 -7.82 -19.75
C ARG A 324 -4.48 -7.60 -18.30
N LEU A 325 -3.89 -6.66 -17.57
CA LEU A 325 -4.28 -6.30 -16.21
C LEU A 325 -5.46 -5.31 -16.25
N SER A 326 -6.66 -5.83 -16.53
CA SER A 326 -7.85 -5.01 -16.86
C SER A 326 -8.26 -3.99 -15.80
N LYS A 327 -7.92 -4.21 -14.52
CA LYS A 327 -8.23 -3.28 -13.42
C LYS A 327 -7.13 -2.26 -13.12
N LEU A 328 -6.00 -2.32 -13.84
CA LEU A 328 -4.83 -1.47 -13.55
C LEU A 328 -5.18 0.01 -13.73
N GLN A 329 -4.89 0.80 -12.70
CA GLN A 329 -5.07 2.25 -12.62
C GLN A 329 -3.72 2.94 -12.73
N GLU A 330 -2.69 2.40 -12.08
CA GLU A 330 -1.35 2.98 -12.06
C GLU A 330 -0.30 1.94 -12.46
N LEU A 331 0.47 2.28 -13.51
CA LEU A 331 1.65 1.54 -13.94
C LEU A 331 2.86 2.46 -13.93
N ARG A 332 3.81 2.15 -13.05
CA ARG A 332 5.05 2.92 -12.88
C ARG A 332 6.26 2.01 -13.01
N LEU A 333 7.05 2.24 -14.07
CA LEU A 333 8.21 1.44 -14.45
C LEU A 333 9.41 2.34 -14.82
N ALA A 334 9.45 3.56 -14.29
CA ALA A 334 10.46 4.55 -14.60
C ALA A 334 11.84 4.15 -14.07
N ASN A 335 12.90 4.64 -14.72
CA ASN A 335 14.29 4.46 -14.28
C ASN A 335 14.70 2.99 -14.07
N SER A 336 14.24 2.09 -14.96
CA SER A 336 14.45 0.64 -14.78
C SER A 336 15.15 -0.06 -15.95
N GLY A 337 15.55 0.71 -16.96
CA GLY A 337 16.26 0.19 -18.13
C GLY A 337 15.41 -0.67 -19.08
N TYR A 338 14.08 -0.57 -18.99
CA TYR A 338 13.18 -1.26 -19.92
C TYR A 338 13.47 -0.85 -21.37
N SER A 339 13.46 -1.81 -22.29
CA SER A 339 13.80 -1.59 -23.71
C SER A 339 12.69 -2.05 -24.66
N GLY A 340 12.90 -1.85 -25.97
CA GLY A 340 11.91 -2.17 -27.00
C GLY A 340 10.83 -1.09 -27.15
N SER A 341 9.78 -1.39 -27.91
CA SER A 341 8.68 -0.45 -28.14
C SER A 341 7.62 -0.49 -27.05
N ILE A 342 6.87 0.60 -26.92
CA ILE A 342 5.67 0.64 -26.07
C ILE A 342 4.61 -0.30 -26.68
N PRO A 343 4.14 -1.33 -25.97
CA PRO A 343 3.18 -2.28 -26.53
C PRO A 343 1.81 -1.63 -26.79
N GLY A 344 1.25 -1.85 -27.98
CA GLY A 344 -0.13 -1.41 -28.29
C GLY A 344 -1.19 -2.04 -27.38
N SER A 345 -0.89 -3.19 -26.75
CA SER A 345 -1.76 -3.83 -25.75
C SER A 345 -2.00 -2.97 -24.50
N PHE A 346 -1.19 -1.94 -24.24
CA PHE A 346 -1.43 -1.03 -23.11
C PHE A 346 -2.70 -0.19 -23.32
N ALA A 347 -3.19 -0.06 -24.56
CA ALA A 347 -4.49 0.55 -24.85
C ALA A 347 -5.68 -0.26 -24.30
N TRP A 348 -5.48 -1.52 -23.90
CA TRP A 348 -6.52 -2.36 -23.29
C TRP A 348 -6.72 -2.08 -21.79
N LEU A 349 -5.82 -1.29 -21.18
CA LEU A 349 -5.89 -0.90 -19.78
C LEU A 349 -6.92 0.23 -19.61
N ALA A 350 -8.21 -0.08 -19.80
CA ALA A 350 -9.29 0.92 -19.83
C ALA A 350 -9.43 1.73 -18.53
N ASN A 351 -8.92 1.21 -17.41
CA ASN A 351 -8.91 1.88 -16.11
C ASN A 351 -7.64 2.73 -15.85
N LEU A 352 -6.66 2.71 -16.76
CA LEU A 352 -5.36 3.33 -16.54
C LEU A 352 -5.51 4.85 -16.42
N THR A 353 -5.06 5.37 -15.29
CA THR A 353 -5.06 6.78 -14.95
C THR A 353 -3.65 7.36 -15.01
N THR A 354 -2.64 6.55 -14.65
CA THR A 354 -1.23 6.92 -14.58
C THR A 354 -0.37 5.90 -15.32
N LEU A 355 0.39 6.39 -16.31
CA LEU A 355 1.47 5.63 -16.95
C LEU A 355 2.78 6.41 -16.83
N SER A 356 3.76 5.85 -16.14
CA SER A 356 5.11 6.40 -16.08
C SER A 356 6.12 5.38 -16.59
N LEU A 357 6.78 5.73 -17.70
CA LEU A 357 7.85 4.97 -18.34
C LEU A 357 9.12 5.83 -18.50
N GLU A 358 9.23 6.91 -17.73
CA GLU A 358 10.35 7.86 -17.77
C GLU A 358 11.71 7.17 -17.62
N ASN A 359 12.74 7.73 -18.26
CA ASN A 359 14.14 7.36 -18.04
C ASN A 359 14.41 5.87 -18.27
N ASN A 360 13.97 5.37 -19.41
CA ASN A 360 14.18 4.00 -19.84
C ASN A 360 14.93 3.97 -21.19
N ARG A 361 15.00 2.80 -21.81
CA ARG A 361 15.63 2.56 -23.12
C ARG A 361 14.60 2.25 -24.21
N LEU A 362 13.40 2.84 -24.10
CA LEU A 362 12.31 2.55 -25.02
C LEU A 362 12.57 3.19 -26.39
N THR A 363 12.20 2.49 -27.46
CA THR A 363 12.43 2.88 -28.86
C THR A 363 11.14 2.79 -29.68
N GLY A 364 11.19 3.22 -30.94
CA GLY A 364 10.06 3.16 -31.85
C GLY A 364 9.01 4.25 -31.60
N GLU A 365 7.85 4.09 -32.23
CA GLU A 365 6.76 5.07 -32.17
C GLU A 365 5.89 4.88 -30.93
N ILE A 366 5.28 5.99 -30.47
CA ILE A 366 4.20 5.92 -29.47
C ILE A 366 2.96 5.31 -30.16
N PRO A 367 2.34 4.25 -29.63
CA PRO A 367 1.14 3.69 -30.23
C PRO A 367 -0.02 4.69 -30.16
N GLY A 368 -0.53 5.12 -31.32
CA GLY A 368 -1.62 6.10 -31.38
C GLY A 368 -2.92 5.64 -30.71
N VAL A 369 -3.11 4.33 -30.55
CA VAL A 369 -4.22 3.72 -29.80
C VAL A 369 -4.26 4.15 -28.33
N LEU A 370 -3.13 4.61 -27.75
CA LEU A 370 -3.09 5.13 -26.38
C LEU A 370 -3.91 6.42 -26.21
N SER A 371 -4.16 7.16 -27.30
CA SER A 371 -5.03 8.36 -27.28
C SER A 371 -6.48 8.04 -26.86
N GLY A 372 -6.90 6.77 -27.00
CA GLY A 372 -8.23 6.29 -26.60
C GLY A 372 -8.42 6.10 -25.10
N LEU A 373 -7.37 6.23 -24.28
CA LEU A 373 -7.45 6.04 -22.83
C LEU A 373 -8.08 7.28 -22.15
N SER A 374 -9.41 7.27 -22.05
CA SER A 374 -10.21 8.38 -21.54
C SER A 374 -10.04 8.65 -20.04
N ARG A 375 -9.54 7.69 -19.25
CA ARG A 375 -9.28 7.88 -17.80
C ARG A 375 -7.88 8.37 -17.47
N MET A 376 -6.98 8.41 -18.45
CA MET A 376 -5.59 8.83 -18.27
C MET A 376 -5.52 10.32 -17.87
N TYR A 377 -4.91 10.59 -16.72
CA TYR A 377 -4.61 11.94 -16.24
C TYR A 377 -3.11 12.24 -16.23
N HIS A 378 -2.25 11.21 -16.17
CA HIS A 378 -0.80 11.36 -16.14
C HIS A 378 -0.11 10.39 -17.10
N LEU A 379 0.71 10.94 -17.98
CA LEU A 379 1.53 10.20 -18.95
C LEU A 379 2.93 10.79 -18.98
N ASN A 380 3.91 10.04 -18.50
CA ASN A 380 5.31 10.44 -18.57
C ASN A 380 6.11 9.39 -19.37
N LEU A 381 6.56 9.80 -20.55
CA LEU A 381 7.40 9.02 -21.46
C LEU A 381 8.78 9.66 -21.66
N SER A 382 9.12 10.65 -20.82
CA SER A 382 10.32 11.44 -20.98
C SER A 382 11.60 10.60 -20.87
N ARG A 383 12.71 11.13 -21.38
CA ARG A 383 14.06 10.53 -21.29
C ARG A 383 14.10 9.10 -21.81
N ASN A 384 13.67 8.91 -23.05
CA ASN A 384 13.75 7.63 -23.76
C ASN A 384 14.38 7.85 -25.15
N MET A 385 14.33 6.84 -26.01
CA MET A 385 14.77 6.90 -27.42
C MET A 385 13.56 6.75 -28.37
N LEU A 386 12.40 7.26 -27.96
CA LEU A 386 11.19 7.22 -28.79
C LEU A 386 11.37 8.11 -30.02
N ALA A 387 10.71 7.73 -31.12
CA ALA A 387 10.80 8.40 -32.40
C ALA A 387 9.45 8.50 -33.12
N GLY A 388 9.38 9.36 -34.13
CA GLY A 388 8.19 9.55 -34.96
C GLY A 388 7.30 10.71 -34.51
N VAL A 389 6.12 10.79 -35.11
CA VAL A 389 5.15 11.86 -34.83
C VAL A 389 4.36 11.52 -33.57
N VAL A 390 4.21 12.48 -32.66
CA VAL A 390 3.36 12.33 -31.47
C VAL A 390 1.91 12.08 -31.92
N PRO A 391 1.28 10.96 -31.52
CA PRO A 391 0.00 10.54 -32.09
C PRO A 391 -1.21 10.98 -31.25
N PHE A 392 -1.04 11.99 -30.39
CA PHE A 392 -2.08 12.48 -29.48
C PHE A 392 -2.76 13.69 -30.08
N SER A 393 -4.10 13.70 -30.09
CA SER A 393 -4.84 14.88 -30.56
C SER A 393 -4.58 16.09 -29.67
N ALA A 394 -4.72 17.29 -30.22
CA ALA A 394 -4.68 18.55 -29.45
C ALA A 394 -5.61 18.54 -28.22
N GLY A 395 -6.78 17.89 -28.31
CA GLY A 395 -7.70 17.72 -27.18
C GLY A 395 -7.12 16.84 -26.07
N PHE A 396 -6.44 15.75 -26.43
CA PHE A 396 -5.74 14.88 -25.48
C PHE A 396 -4.59 15.64 -24.79
N ILE A 397 -3.74 16.32 -25.57
CA ILE A 397 -2.61 17.11 -25.05
C ILE A 397 -3.11 18.21 -24.10
N LYS A 398 -4.15 18.96 -24.50
CA LYS A 398 -4.74 20.01 -23.68
C LYS A 398 -5.33 19.48 -22.37
N ARG A 399 -5.97 18.30 -22.42
CA ARG A 399 -6.57 17.65 -21.25
C ARG A 399 -5.53 17.21 -20.22
N LEU A 400 -4.44 16.58 -20.64
CA LEU A 400 -3.38 16.15 -19.74
C LEU A 400 -2.54 17.34 -19.25
N GLY A 401 -2.31 18.33 -20.12
CA GLY A 401 -1.58 19.55 -19.80
C GLY A 401 -0.20 19.25 -19.22
N ARG A 402 0.06 19.73 -17.99
CA ARG A 402 1.34 19.54 -17.28
C ARG A 402 1.61 18.08 -16.87
N ASN A 403 0.61 17.22 -16.93
CA ASN A 403 0.75 15.80 -16.61
C ASN A 403 1.14 14.97 -17.84
N LEU A 404 1.43 15.59 -18.99
CA LEU A 404 2.03 14.96 -20.16
C LEU A 404 3.47 15.43 -20.31
N ASP A 405 4.43 14.51 -20.18
CA ASP A 405 5.85 14.79 -20.40
C ASP A 405 6.43 13.81 -21.43
N LEU A 406 6.90 14.37 -22.55
CA LEU A 406 7.56 13.65 -23.65
C LEU A 406 9.02 14.11 -23.83
N SER A 407 9.53 14.96 -22.94
CA SER A 407 10.85 15.59 -23.07
C SER A 407 12.00 14.58 -23.12
N GLY A 408 13.12 14.97 -23.70
CA GLY A 408 14.30 14.08 -23.75
C GLY A 408 14.13 12.84 -24.64
N ASN A 409 13.28 12.93 -25.67
CA ASN A 409 13.15 11.95 -26.75
C ASN A 409 13.57 12.60 -28.08
N PRO A 410 14.82 12.46 -28.53
CA PRO A 410 15.35 13.22 -29.66
C PRO A 410 14.70 12.86 -31.01
N GLY A 411 14.06 11.70 -31.13
CA GLY A 411 13.37 11.28 -32.34
C GLY A 411 11.90 11.69 -32.42
N LEU A 412 11.32 12.22 -31.33
CA LEU A 412 9.91 12.60 -31.29
C LEU A 412 9.70 14.03 -31.77
N CYS A 413 8.62 14.25 -32.52
CA CYS A 413 8.21 15.58 -32.93
C CYS A 413 6.69 15.74 -33.01
N LEU A 414 6.19 16.96 -32.81
CA LEU A 414 4.78 17.32 -32.91
C LEU A 414 4.37 17.57 -34.35
N ASN A 415 3.13 17.22 -34.68
CA ASN A 415 2.55 17.59 -35.97
C ASN A 415 2.37 19.12 -36.05
N GLY A 416 2.68 19.73 -37.20
CA GLY A 416 2.69 21.19 -37.38
C GLY A 416 1.34 21.88 -37.13
N SER A 417 0.23 21.17 -37.29
CA SER A 417 -1.13 21.65 -36.99
C SER A 417 -1.47 21.71 -35.49
N GLU A 418 -0.66 21.13 -34.62
CA GLU A 418 -0.90 21.07 -33.16
C GLU A 418 0.07 21.98 -32.36
N SER A 419 0.91 22.74 -33.08
CA SER A 419 1.90 23.68 -32.55
C SER A 419 1.31 24.88 -31.80
N SER A 420 -0.01 25.09 -31.88
CA SER A 420 -0.72 26.18 -31.18
C SER A 420 -1.12 25.84 -29.74
N VAL A 421 -0.84 24.63 -29.26
CA VAL A 421 -1.08 24.26 -27.86
C VAL A 421 0.07 24.83 -27.02
N SER A 422 -0.20 25.87 -26.24
CA SER A 422 0.73 26.60 -25.38
C SER A 422 1.30 25.79 -24.20
N ILE A 423 1.31 24.47 -24.31
CA ILE A 423 1.75 23.52 -23.28
C ILE A 423 3.04 22.91 -23.79
N SER A 424 4.15 23.24 -23.14
CA SER A 424 5.45 22.62 -23.40
C SER A 424 5.38 21.15 -23.00
N VAL A 425 5.04 20.28 -23.97
CA VAL A 425 5.14 18.81 -23.87
C VAL A 425 6.58 18.31 -24.03
N GLY A 426 7.55 19.22 -24.20
CA GLY A 426 8.97 18.91 -24.21
C GLY A 426 9.53 18.40 -25.53
N VAL A 427 8.78 18.55 -26.63
CA VAL A 427 9.15 18.10 -27.99
C VAL A 427 8.93 19.21 -29.01
N GLU A 428 9.77 19.25 -30.04
CA GLU A 428 9.70 20.25 -31.11
C GLU A 428 8.72 19.86 -32.22
N VAL A 429 8.34 20.81 -33.08
CA VAL A 429 7.50 20.54 -34.26
C VAL A 429 8.32 19.85 -35.34
N CYS A 430 7.76 18.82 -35.98
CA CYS A 430 8.42 18.12 -37.08
C CYS A 430 8.81 19.11 -38.18
N ALA A 431 10.10 19.16 -38.55
CA ALA A 431 10.57 20.03 -39.62
C ALA A 431 9.89 19.64 -40.94
N GLY A 432 9.02 20.53 -41.44
CA GLY A 432 8.44 20.41 -42.78
C GLY A 432 9.55 20.54 -43.82
N ASN A 433 10.06 19.39 -44.27
CA ASN A 433 10.88 19.20 -45.47
C ASN A 433 11.71 20.43 -45.91
N ARG A 434 12.72 20.81 -45.12
CA ARG A 434 13.89 21.56 -45.61
C ARG A 434 15.14 20.86 -45.10
N SER A 435 15.93 20.37 -46.07
CA SER A 435 17.22 19.68 -45.94
C SER A 435 17.25 18.39 -45.12
N ALA A 436 16.95 17.29 -45.79
CA ALA A 436 17.39 15.96 -45.40
C ALA A 436 18.92 15.87 -45.49
N SER A 437 19.60 15.95 -44.34
CA SER A 437 20.96 15.45 -44.18
C SER A 437 21.31 15.22 -42.71
N SER A 438 20.60 14.30 -42.03
CA SER A 438 21.17 13.47 -40.93
C SER A 438 20.19 12.47 -40.29
N MET A 439 19.11 12.05 -40.93
CA MET A 439 18.31 10.93 -40.41
C MET A 439 18.73 9.63 -41.10
N GLN A 440 19.47 8.79 -40.36
CA GLN A 440 19.77 7.42 -40.75
C GLN A 440 18.46 6.67 -41.03
N GLN A 441 18.27 6.30 -42.29
CA GLN A 441 17.20 5.40 -42.72
C GLN A 441 17.39 4.03 -42.06
N PRO A 442 16.32 3.38 -41.55
CA PRO A 442 16.33 1.95 -41.36
C PRO A 442 16.18 1.28 -42.73
N LEU A 443 17.08 0.33 -43.01
CA LEU A 443 17.05 -0.55 -44.16
C LEU A 443 15.68 -1.20 -44.34
N ARG A 444 15.07 -1.02 -45.52
CA ARG A 444 13.98 -1.86 -46.02
C ARG A 444 14.48 -3.31 -46.08
N SER A 445 13.94 -4.19 -45.23
CA SER A 445 13.96 -5.62 -45.49
C SER A 445 12.70 -6.01 -46.26
N SER A 446 12.91 -6.52 -47.46
CA SER A 446 11.93 -7.20 -48.29
C SER A 446 11.58 -8.54 -47.65
N ALA A 447 10.33 -8.71 -47.21
CA ALA A 447 9.75 -10.03 -47.01
C ALA A 447 8.33 -10.02 -47.56
N ARG A 448 8.19 -10.70 -48.70
CA ARG A 448 6.98 -10.92 -49.47
C ARG A 448 6.08 -11.90 -48.70
N ALA A 449 4.93 -11.45 -48.22
CA ALA A 449 3.87 -12.34 -47.75
C ALA A 449 3.01 -12.79 -48.95
N PRO A 450 2.70 -14.08 -49.12
CA PRO A 450 1.69 -14.50 -50.08
C PRO A 450 0.28 -14.31 -49.51
N SER A 451 -0.57 -13.75 -50.35
CA SER A 451 -2.02 -13.59 -50.24
C SER A 451 -2.78 -14.89 -49.89
N PRO A 452 -3.88 -14.84 -49.13
CA PRO A 452 -4.89 -15.89 -49.17
C PRO A 452 -5.96 -15.58 -50.22
N LEU A 453 -6.23 -16.60 -51.04
CA LEU A 453 -7.31 -16.66 -52.02
C LEU A 453 -8.67 -16.75 -51.32
N PHE A 454 -9.67 -16.15 -51.97
CA PHE A 454 -11.10 -16.27 -51.73
C PHE A 454 -11.57 -17.73 -51.66
N SER A 455 -12.50 -18.04 -50.77
CA SER A 455 -13.78 -18.69 -51.13
C SER A 455 -14.78 -18.77 -49.96
N ASN A 456 -16.00 -18.32 -50.28
CA ASN A 456 -17.32 -18.79 -49.87
C ASN A 456 -17.88 -18.51 -48.46
N PHE A 457 -18.74 -17.47 -48.45
CA PHE A 457 -19.99 -17.36 -47.70
C PHE A 457 -20.94 -18.55 -47.95
N PRO A 458 -21.91 -18.77 -47.04
CA PRO A 458 -23.27 -18.33 -47.40
C PRO A 458 -23.94 -17.40 -46.35
N LEU A 459 -24.68 -16.45 -46.92
CA LEU A 459 -25.74 -15.58 -46.41
C LEU A 459 -26.95 -16.41 -45.95
N LEU A 460 -27.73 -16.13 -44.88
CA LEU A 460 -28.73 -15.06 -44.57
C LEU A 460 -29.49 -15.53 -43.28
N PRO A 461 -30.51 -14.85 -42.72
CA PRO A 461 -30.57 -13.48 -42.20
C PRO A 461 -31.27 -13.34 -40.82
N GLY A 462 -31.13 -12.15 -40.21
CA GLY A 462 -32.24 -11.45 -39.56
C GLY A 462 -32.54 -11.74 -38.07
N CYS A 463 -32.31 -10.74 -37.22
CA CYS A 463 -33.41 -10.06 -36.53
C CYS A 463 -32.94 -8.79 -35.80
N LEU A 464 -33.64 -7.70 -36.10
CA LEU A 464 -33.64 -6.40 -35.42
C LEU A 464 -34.43 -6.49 -34.11
N ALA A 465 -33.99 -5.77 -33.05
CA ALA A 465 -34.80 -5.02 -32.09
C ALA A 465 -33.92 -4.52 -30.91
N LEU A 466 -33.74 -3.20 -30.76
CA LEU A 466 -34.38 -2.30 -29.74
C LEU A 466 -33.74 -2.42 -28.34
N TRP A 467 -32.88 -1.47 -27.91
CA TRP A 467 -33.21 -0.22 -27.17
C TRP A 467 -33.97 -0.39 -25.84
N SER A 468 -33.25 -0.22 -24.72
CA SER A 468 -33.68 0.38 -23.41
C SER A 468 -32.54 0.10 -22.40
N VAL A 469 -31.75 1.05 -21.89
CA VAL A 469 -32.02 2.13 -20.93
C VAL A 469 -32.75 1.67 -19.66
N THR A 470 -31.98 1.50 -18.58
CA THR A 470 -32.30 1.77 -17.15
C THR A 470 -30.99 1.52 -16.38
N VAL A 471 -30.24 2.52 -15.92
CA VAL A 471 -30.44 3.27 -14.66
C VAL A 471 -30.81 2.35 -13.50
N PHE A 472 -29.81 1.91 -12.75
CA PHE A 472 -29.61 2.21 -11.33
C PHE A 472 -28.13 2.07 -10.98
#